data_AF-X6P4K6-F1
#
_entry.id   AF-X6P4K6-F1
#
_cell.length_a   1.000
_cell.length_b   1.000
_cell.length_c   1.000
_cell.angle_alpha   90.00
_cell.angle_beta   90.00
_cell.angle_gamma   90.00
#
_symmetry.space_group_name_H-M   'P 1'
#
loop_
_entity.id
_entity.type
_entity.pdbx_description
1 polymer ?
#
loop_
_entity_poly.entity_id
_entity_poly.type
_entity_poly.pdbx_seq_one_letter_code
_entity_poly.pdbx_strand_id
1 'polypeptide(L)'
;MKDGKWLSVKQLFVAVNRIAKDQHPDKLSSPVLDILLHNLTSFDDTNSFAVYGGKKRAPCSTLDKFMLIPCLNYLAFPKSSLKHNTPRFFERFLRTIIVQANDVLEMNEKDLTKALITDLQLRKNFAFSPMVRIENHLLEFLWCDNKSKSLTKAVTDILLDCGHYDKKRLNPWSQLWVSEKGWPVFQSLYQTQFDCWDKFIDKLQCCVHDFAAISSKLLKGFQTTEFREL
;
A
#
# COMPACT_ATOMS: atom_id res chain seq x y z
N MET A 1 -6.99 28.51 -20.40
CA MET A 1 -5.83 27.75 -19.89
C MET A 1 -5.49 26.70 -20.92
N LYS A 2 -4.25 26.68 -21.42
CA LYS A 2 -3.77 25.62 -22.33
C LYS A 2 -3.97 24.28 -21.63
N ASP A 3 -4.44 23.27 -22.35
CA ASP A 3 -4.65 21.91 -21.89
C ASP A 3 -3.37 21.38 -21.21
N GLY A 4 -3.33 21.48 -19.88
CA GLY A 4 -2.19 21.00 -19.10
C GLY A 4 -2.14 19.48 -19.24
N LYS A 5 -1.05 18.96 -19.82
CA LYS A 5 -0.87 17.52 -19.96
C LYS A 5 -0.61 16.95 -18.56
N TRP A 6 -1.57 16.18 -18.06
CA TRP A 6 -1.48 15.46 -16.79
C TRP A 6 -0.37 14.40 -16.87
N LEU A 7 0.36 14.21 -15.76
CA LEU A 7 1.22 13.04 -15.62
C LEU A 7 0.34 11.79 -15.53
N SER A 8 0.80 10.68 -16.09
CA SER A 8 0.23 9.39 -15.74
C SER A 8 0.54 9.06 -14.27
N VAL A 9 -0.24 8.15 -13.66
CA VAL A 9 -0.01 7.72 -12.28
C VAL A 9 1.42 7.23 -12.08
N LYS A 10 1.92 6.42 -13.02
CA LYS A 10 3.30 5.93 -13.00
C LYS A 10 4.34 7.05 -13.07
N GLN A 11 4.10 8.07 -13.90
CA GLN A 11 5.00 9.23 -13.99
C GLN A 11 5.00 10.04 -12.70
N LEU A 12 3.83 10.28 -12.11
CA LEU A 12 3.72 10.95 -10.82
C LEU A 12 4.45 10.16 -9.73
N PHE A 13 4.23 8.85 -9.65
CA PHE A 13 4.88 7.97 -8.68
C PHE A 13 6.40 7.99 -8.83
N VAL A 14 6.92 7.88 -10.06
CA VAL A 14 8.37 7.97 -10.30
C VAL A 14 8.94 9.32 -9.88
N ALA A 15 8.23 10.42 -10.17
CA ALA A 15 8.65 11.75 -9.77
C ALA A 15 8.69 11.90 -8.24
N VAL A 16 7.60 11.53 -7.55
CA VAL A 16 7.52 11.63 -6.09
C VAL A 16 8.54 10.71 -5.42
N ASN A 17 8.69 9.47 -5.89
CA ASN A 17 9.68 8.54 -5.33
C ASN A 17 11.11 9.08 -5.48
N ARG A 18 11.45 9.68 -6.63
CA ARG A 18 12.76 10.30 -6.81
C ARG A 18 12.96 11.46 -5.85
N ILE A 19 11.98 12.35 -5.73
CA ILE A 19 12.06 13.50 -4.84
C ILE A 19 12.19 13.06 -3.37
N ALA A 20 11.38 12.08 -2.94
CA ALA A 20 11.32 11.61 -1.57
C ALA A 20 12.61 10.95 -1.07
N LYS A 21 13.47 10.49 -1.98
CA LYS A 21 14.81 9.96 -1.62
C LYS A 21 15.78 11.07 -1.20
N ASP A 22 15.67 12.23 -1.83
CA ASP A 22 16.67 13.29 -1.72
C ASP A 22 16.18 14.45 -0.84
N GLN A 23 14.87 14.64 -0.75
CA GLN A 23 14.27 15.82 -0.15
C GLN A 23 13.10 15.49 0.75
N HIS A 24 13.02 16.26 1.82
CA HIS A 24 11.86 16.31 2.68
C HIS A 24 10.79 17.19 2.04
N PRO A 25 9.48 16.86 2.15
CA PRO A 25 8.44 17.62 1.46
C PRO A 25 8.36 19.08 1.92
N ASP A 26 8.72 19.39 3.16
CA ASP A 26 8.82 20.78 3.69
C ASP A 26 9.90 21.63 2.99
N LYS A 27 10.86 20.99 2.30
CA LYS A 27 11.92 21.67 1.54
C LYS A 27 11.53 21.93 0.09
N LEU A 28 10.36 21.43 -0.35
CA LEU A 28 9.87 21.68 -1.70
C LEU A 28 9.38 23.12 -1.81
N SER A 29 9.72 23.76 -2.93
CA SER A 29 9.16 25.07 -3.23
C SER A 29 7.65 24.95 -3.47
N SER A 30 6.89 26.00 -3.10
CA SER A 30 5.43 26.03 -3.29
C SER A 30 5.01 25.66 -4.72
N PRO A 31 5.63 26.18 -5.80
CA PRO A 31 5.23 25.83 -7.15
C PRO A 31 5.39 24.35 -7.48
N VAL A 32 6.43 23.68 -6.97
CA VAL A 32 6.63 22.24 -7.18
C VAL A 32 5.56 21.45 -6.44
N LEU A 33 5.27 21.83 -5.20
CA LEU A 33 4.24 21.19 -4.40
C LEU A 33 2.85 21.35 -5.02
N ASP A 34 2.53 22.53 -5.53
CA ASP A 34 1.27 22.83 -6.22
C ASP A 34 1.09 21.98 -7.49
N ILE A 35 2.16 21.83 -8.30
CA ILE A 35 2.13 20.98 -9.51
C ILE A 35 1.89 19.51 -9.14
N LEU A 36 2.57 19.00 -8.10
CA LEU A 36 2.42 17.61 -7.68
C LEU A 36 1.03 17.34 -7.10
N LEU A 37 0.51 18.25 -6.26
CA LEU A 37 -0.85 18.17 -5.74
C LEU A 37 -1.90 18.26 -6.85
N HIS A 38 -1.72 19.17 -7.81
CA HIS A 38 -2.61 19.29 -8.95
C HIS A 38 -2.69 17.97 -9.75
N ASN A 39 -1.55 17.34 -10.04
CA ASN A 39 -1.51 16.03 -10.69
C ASN A 39 -2.17 14.95 -9.83
N LEU A 40 -1.90 14.91 -8.52
CA LEU A 40 -2.52 13.95 -7.60
C LEU A 40 -4.05 14.06 -7.61
N THR A 41 -4.59 15.27 -7.61
CA THR A 41 -6.06 15.51 -7.63
C THR A 41 -6.73 15.34 -8.98
N SER A 42 -5.95 15.06 -10.02
CA SER A 42 -6.45 14.97 -11.39
C SER A 42 -6.98 13.61 -11.79
N PHE A 43 -6.75 12.60 -10.94
CA PHE A 43 -7.16 11.23 -11.20
C PHE A 43 -8.61 10.98 -10.77
N ASP A 44 -9.30 10.13 -11.54
CA ASP A 44 -10.64 9.63 -11.20
C ASP A 44 -10.75 8.13 -11.48
N ASP A 45 -11.73 7.49 -10.85
CA ASP A 45 -11.98 6.07 -10.97
C ASP A 45 -12.48 5.73 -12.37
N THR A 46 -11.77 4.84 -13.08
CA THR A 46 -12.20 4.34 -14.39
C THR A 46 -13.58 3.70 -14.36
N ASN A 47 -13.97 3.15 -13.21
CA ASN A 47 -15.22 2.41 -13.02
C ASN A 47 -16.36 3.27 -12.43
N SER A 48 -16.10 4.55 -12.14
CA SER A 48 -17.13 5.44 -11.60
C SER A 48 -17.64 6.38 -12.68
N PHE A 49 -18.94 6.35 -12.95
CA PHE A 49 -19.65 7.42 -13.67
C PHE A 49 -19.79 8.65 -12.76
N ALA A 50 -18.71 9.09 -12.10
CA ALA A 50 -18.75 10.21 -11.18
C ALA A 50 -18.77 11.53 -11.95
N VAL A 51 -20.00 11.93 -12.25
CA VAL A 51 -20.46 13.28 -12.56
C VAL A 51 -20.01 14.23 -11.44
N TYR A 52 -18.79 14.76 -11.48
CA TYR A 52 -18.40 15.88 -10.64
C TYR A 52 -17.62 16.93 -11.43
N GLY A 53 -18.38 17.87 -11.97
CA GLY A 53 -17.93 19.22 -12.27
C GLY A 53 -17.02 19.37 -13.48
N GLY A 54 -17.50 19.01 -14.68
CA GLY A 54 -17.07 19.56 -15.99
C GLY A 54 -15.59 19.51 -16.40
N LYS A 55 -14.67 19.09 -15.53
CA LYS A 55 -13.23 19.01 -15.77
C LYS A 55 -12.87 17.57 -16.10
N LYS A 56 -12.33 17.36 -17.30
CA LYS A 56 -11.76 16.07 -17.71
C LYS A 56 -10.65 15.68 -16.73
N ARG A 57 -10.84 14.56 -16.03
CA ARG A 57 -9.84 13.94 -15.16
C ARG A 57 -9.15 12.79 -15.88
N ALA A 58 -7.94 12.46 -15.45
CA ALA A 58 -7.17 11.33 -15.96
C ALA A 58 -7.72 10.02 -15.38
N PRO A 59 -7.88 8.96 -16.20
CA PRO A 59 -8.32 7.66 -15.71
C PRO A 59 -7.27 7.07 -14.75
N CYS A 60 -7.76 6.44 -13.67
CA CYS A 60 -6.97 5.71 -12.69
C CYS A 60 -7.66 4.38 -12.38
N SER A 61 -6.96 3.27 -12.61
CA SER A 61 -7.45 1.95 -12.22
C SER A 61 -7.37 1.75 -10.70
N THR A 62 -8.03 0.71 -10.19
CA THR A 62 -7.88 0.26 -8.80
C THR A 62 -6.41 -0.02 -8.45
N LEU A 63 -5.64 -0.58 -9.39
CA LEU A 63 -4.23 -0.94 -9.19
C LEU A 63 -3.33 0.29 -9.13
N ASP A 64 -3.59 1.28 -9.98
CA ASP A 64 -2.87 2.54 -10.01
C ASP A 64 -2.93 3.25 -8.64
N LYS A 65 -4.03 3.08 -7.89
CA LYS A 65 -4.17 3.64 -6.55
C LYS A 65 -3.10 3.17 -5.57
N PHE A 66 -2.56 1.96 -5.71
CA PHE A 66 -1.44 1.50 -4.89
C PHE A 66 -0.19 2.37 -5.07
N MET A 67 0.09 2.84 -6.29
CA MET A 67 1.18 3.79 -6.56
C MET A 67 0.88 5.20 -6.04
N LEU A 68 -0.40 5.55 -5.90
CA LEU A 68 -0.82 6.87 -5.40
C LEU A 68 -0.80 6.98 -3.88
N ILE A 69 -0.92 5.87 -3.13
CA ILE A 69 -0.81 5.86 -1.66
C ILE A 69 0.49 6.52 -1.17
N PRO A 70 1.70 6.05 -1.58
CA PRO A 70 2.95 6.71 -1.15
C PRO A 70 3.05 8.16 -1.63
N CYS A 71 2.43 8.50 -2.77
CA CYS A 71 2.41 9.89 -3.26
C CYS A 71 1.60 10.81 -2.35
N LEU A 72 0.38 10.40 -1.99
CA LEU A 72 -0.45 11.13 -1.03
C LEU A 72 0.29 11.28 0.29
N ASN A 73 0.79 10.16 0.80
CA ASN A 73 1.47 10.07 2.08
C ASN A 73 2.67 11.02 2.17
N TYR A 74 3.48 11.09 1.10
CA TYR A 74 4.60 12.03 1.03
C TYR A 74 4.15 13.50 0.93
N LEU A 75 3.17 13.81 0.08
CA LEU A 75 2.73 15.19 -0.16
C LEU A 75 1.86 15.76 0.97
N ALA A 76 1.19 14.90 1.74
CA ALA A 76 0.39 15.27 2.90
C ALA A 76 1.23 15.51 4.17
N PHE A 77 2.54 15.24 4.10
CA PHE A 77 3.45 15.37 5.22
C PHE A 77 3.56 16.78 5.81
N PRO A 78 3.69 17.86 5.01
CA PRO A 78 3.72 19.20 5.58
C PRO A 78 2.31 19.54 6.05
N LYS A 79 2.09 19.65 7.37
CA LYS A 79 0.78 20.06 7.93
C LYS A 79 0.31 21.40 7.36
N SER A 80 1.25 22.26 6.93
CA SER A 80 1.00 23.57 6.31
C SER A 80 0.60 23.51 4.83
N SER A 81 0.88 22.41 4.12
CA SER A 81 0.51 22.20 2.71
C SER A 81 -0.96 21.82 2.52
N LEU A 82 -1.66 21.49 3.61
CA LEU A 82 -3.05 21.03 3.63
C LEU A 82 -4.06 22.19 3.64
N LYS A 83 -3.84 23.25 2.85
CA LYS A 83 -4.72 24.44 2.86
C LYS A 83 -6.09 24.22 2.21
N HIS A 84 -6.37 23.06 1.60
CA HIS A 84 -7.64 22.78 0.94
C HIS A 84 -8.14 21.35 1.22
N ASN A 85 -9.44 21.10 1.00
CA ASN A 85 -10.15 19.81 1.18
C ASN A 85 -9.56 18.59 0.43
N THR A 86 -8.49 18.79 -0.33
CA THR A 86 -7.73 17.80 -1.11
C THR A 86 -7.40 16.50 -0.36
N PRO A 87 -6.92 16.51 0.90
CA PRO A 87 -6.56 15.29 1.62
C PRO A 87 -7.79 14.42 1.91
N ARG A 88 -8.92 15.04 2.26
CA ARG A 88 -10.16 14.33 2.55
C ARG A 88 -10.77 13.70 1.29
N PHE A 89 -10.71 14.39 0.16
CA PHE A 89 -11.15 13.81 -1.12
C PHE A 89 -10.27 12.61 -1.48
N PHE A 90 -8.95 12.75 -1.41
CA PHE A 90 -8.05 11.69 -1.83
C PHE A 90 -8.02 10.51 -0.87
N GLU A 91 -8.16 10.75 0.43
CA GLU A 91 -8.37 9.69 1.42
C GLU A 91 -9.64 8.89 1.10
N ARG A 92 -10.75 9.56 0.74
CA ARG A 92 -11.97 8.88 0.30
C ARG A 92 -11.77 8.12 -1.01
N PHE A 93 -11.07 8.70 -1.97
CA PHE A 93 -10.73 8.07 -3.25
C PHE A 93 -9.87 6.81 -3.09
N LEU A 94 -8.95 6.79 -2.12
CA LEU A 94 -8.17 5.61 -1.79
C LEU A 94 -8.96 4.60 -0.95
N ARG A 95 -9.93 5.03 -0.15
CA ARG A 95 -10.86 4.13 0.54
C ARG A 95 -11.76 3.35 -0.44
N THR A 96 -11.92 3.79 -1.69
CA THR A 96 -12.65 3.05 -2.75
C THR A 96 -11.79 2.06 -3.52
N ILE A 97 -10.60 1.67 -3.02
CA ILE A 97 -9.89 0.50 -3.55
C ILE A 97 -10.72 -0.74 -3.23
N ILE A 98 -11.57 -1.14 -4.19
CA ILE A 98 -12.36 -2.36 -4.17
C ILE A 98 -11.70 -3.29 -5.18
N VAL A 99 -10.99 -4.31 -4.68
CA VAL A 99 -10.26 -5.24 -5.53
C VAL A 99 -11.23 -6.25 -6.11
N GLN A 100 -11.32 -6.32 -7.43
CA GLN A 100 -12.02 -7.40 -8.12
C GLN A 100 -11.01 -8.45 -8.60
N ALA A 101 -11.47 -9.70 -8.73
CA ALA A 101 -10.62 -10.82 -9.17
C ALA A 101 -9.99 -10.60 -10.56
N ASN A 102 -10.60 -9.76 -11.42
CA ASN A 102 -10.05 -9.43 -12.73
C ASN A 102 -8.94 -8.36 -12.65
N ASP A 103 -9.03 -7.41 -11.70
CA ASP A 103 -8.02 -6.36 -11.50
C ASP A 103 -6.66 -6.98 -11.15
N VAL A 104 -6.70 -8.09 -10.44
CA VAL A 104 -5.52 -8.81 -9.97
C VAL A 104 -4.63 -9.34 -11.11
N LEU A 105 -5.22 -9.82 -12.20
CA LEU A 105 -4.49 -10.45 -13.31
C LEU A 105 -3.67 -9.45 -14.13
N GLU A 106 -4.00 -8.15 -14.04
CA GLU A 106 -3.34 -7.09 -14.77
C GLU A 106 -2.23 -6.41 -13.97
N MET A 107 -2.01 -6.83 -12.72
CA MET A 107 -1.05 -6.15 -11.85
C MET A 107 0.39 -6.41 -12.24
N ASN A 108 1.13 -5.32 -12.48
CA ASN A 108 2.58 -5.38 -12.60
C ASN A 108 3.20 -5.54 -11.20
N GLU A 109 3.66 -6.75 -10.88
CA GLU A 109 4.36 -7.07 -9.62
C GLU A 109 5.46 -6.06 -9.28
N LYS A 110 6.23 -5.60 -10.27
CA LYS A 110 7.33 -4.65 -10.06
C LYS A 110 6.83 -3.27 -9.61
N ASP A 111 5.67 -2.84 -10.12
CA ASP A 111 5.11 -1.54 -9.75
C ASP A 111 4.49 -1.60 -8.34
N LEU A 112 3.80 -2.70 -7.97
CA LEU A 112 3.29 -2.90 -6.61
C LEU A 112 4.41 -2.97 -5.58
N THR A 113 5.38 -3.87 -5.81
CA THR A 113 6.51 -4.07 -4.88
C THR A 113 7.27 -2.76 -4.66
N LYS A 114 7.48 -1.98 -5.73
CA LYS A 114 8.11 -0.66 -5.62
C LYS A 114 7.24 0.34 -4.84
N ALA A 115 5.92 0.35 -5.04
CA ALA A 115 5.01 1.21 -4.28
C ALA A 115 5.02 0.86 -2.79
N LEU A 116 4.97 -0.44 -2.47
CA LEU A 116 5.06 -0.95 -1.10
C LEU A 116 6.38 -0.57 -0.43
N ILE A 117 7.52 -0.84 -1.06
CA ILE A 117 8.84 -0.47 -0.52
C ILE A 117 8.92 1.04 -0.29
N THR A 118 8.45 1.84 -1.24
CA THR A 118 8.47 3.32 -1.13
C THR A 118 7.65 3.77 0.08
N ASP A 119 6.43 3.25 0.23
CA ASP A 119 5.56 3.58 1.36
C ASP A 119 6.15 3.16 2.71
N LEU A 120 6.75 1.97 2.79
CA LEU A 120 7.44 1.48 3.99
C LEU A 120 8.64 2.37 4.35
N GLN A 121 9.45 2.74 3.35
CA GLN A 121 10.63 3.59 3.56
C GLN A 121 10.26 5.00 4.03
N LEU A 122 9.19 5.60 3.50
CA LEU A 122 8.69 6.90 3.96
C LEU A 122 8.44 6.92 5.47
N ARG A 123 7.90 5.82 6.01
CA ARG A 123 7.57 5.66 7.43
C ARG A 123 8.78 5.48 8.34
N LYS A 124 10.00 5.30 7.80
CA LYS A 124 11.22 5.29 8.60
C LYS A 124 11.56 6.67 9.16
N ASN A 125 11.11 7.75 8.52
CA ASN A 125 11.30 9.09 9.03
C ASN A 125 10.40 9.35 10.25
N PHE A 126 10.98 9.71 11.41
CA PHE A 126 10.25 9.91 12.66
C PHE A 126 9.16 10.99 12.62
N ALA A 127 9.30 12.00 11.77
CA ALA A 127 8.26 13.01 11.60
C ALA A 127 7.11 12.54 10.68
N PHE A 128 7.27 11.40 10.00
CA PHE A 128 6.25 10.81 9.12
C PHE A 128 5.15 10.10 9.89
N SER A 129 3.89 10.41 9.54
CA SER A 129 2.73 9.59 9.87
C SER A 129 1.85 9.43 8.63
N PRO A 130 1.58 8.20 8.17
CA PRO A 130 0.79 7.98 6.96
C PRO A 130 -0.65 8.42 7.19
N MET A 131 -1.25 9.08 6.19
CA MET A 131 -2.69 9.30 6.15
C MET A 131 -3.42 8.02 5.77
N VAL A 132 -2.86 7.25 4.84
CA VAL A 132 -3.42 5.98 4.37
C VAL A 132 -2.36 4.90 4.53
N ARG A 133 -2.72 3.80 5.20
CA ARG A 133 -1.86 2.62 5.32
C ARG A 133 -2.13 1.67 4.16
N ILE A 134 -1.11 1.39 3.34
CA ILE A 134 -1.22 0.49 2.19
C ILE A 134 -1.71 -0.92 2.59
N GLU A 135 -1.38 -1.36 3.80
CA GLU A 135 -1.76 -2.66 4.37
C GLU A 135 -3.27 -2.85 4.46
N ASN A 136 -4.04 -1.76 4.62
CA ASN A 136 -5.51 -1.80 4.68
C ASN A 136 -6.12 -2.36 3.40
N HIS A 137 -5.43 -2.19 2.27
CA HIS A 137 -5.90 -2.62 0.95
C HIS A 137 -5.12 -3.86 0.46
N LEU A 138 -3.88 -4.02 0.93
CA LEU A 138 -2.97 -5.07 0.48
C LEU A 138 -3.49 -6.48 0.76
N LEU A 139 -4.05 -6.75 1.94
CA LEU A 139 -4.55 -8.11 2.25
C LEU A 139 -5.81 -8.48 1.48
N GLU A 140 -6.69 -7.51 1.26
CA GLU A 140 -7.86 -7.71 0.39
C GLU A 140 -7.42 -8.01 -1.03
N PHE A 141 -6.40 -7.30 -1.52
CA PHE A 141 -5.80 -7.55 -2.81
C PHE A 141 -5.20 -8.97 -2.91
N LEU A 142 -4.32 -9.34 -1.98
CA LEU A 142 -3.67 -10.65 -1.97
C LEU A 142 -4.66 -11.81 -1.78
N TRP A 143 -5.74 -11.60 -1.04
CA TRP A 143 -6.79 -12.60 -0.86
C TRP A 143 -7.62 -12.82 -2.13
N CYS A 144 -8.02 -11.75 -2.81
CA CYS A 144 -8.68 -11.84 -4.11
C CYS A 144 -7.76 -12.48 -5.17
N ASP A 145 -6.45 -12.33 -4.99
CA ASP A 145 -5.38 -12.92 -5.79
C ASP A 145 -4.92 -14.31 -5.33
N ASN A 146 -5.81 -15.15 -4.81
CA ASN A 146 -5.49 -16.55 -4.50
C ASN A 146 -4.96 -17.37 -5.72
N LYS A 147 -4.82 -16.76 -6.90
CA LYS A 147 -4.22 -17.35 -8.12
C LYS A 147 -2.75 -16.98 -8.32
N SER A 148 -2.24 -15.84 -7.84
CA SER A 148 -0.82 -15.45 -7.97
C SER A 148 -0.06 -15.69 -6.66
N LYS A 149 0.30 -16.96 -6.42
CA LYS A 149 1.22 -17.31 -5.33
C LYS A 149 2.55 -16.57 -5.42
N SER A 150 3.02 -16.24 -6.63
CA SER A 150 4.25 -15.48 -6.85
C SER A 150 4.14 -14.05 -6.29
N LEU A 151 3.05 -13.34 -6.58
CA LEU A 151 2.86 -11.98 -6.10
C LEU A 151 2.71 -11.94 -4.57
N THR A 152 1.91 -12.87 -4.02
CA THR A 152 1.77 -13.02 -2.57
C THR A 152 3.12 -13.32 -1.91
N LYS A 153 3.94 -14.18 -2.53
CA LYS A 153 5.29 -14.47 -2.03
C LYS A 153 6.19 -13.23 -2.08
N ALA A 154 6.22 -12.50 -3.20
CA ALA A 154 7.05 -11.31 -3.37
C ALA A 154 6.70 -10.22 -2.35
N VAL A 155 5.41 -9.95 -2.16
CA VAL A 155 4.94 -9.01 -1.13
C VAL A 155 5.32 -9.49 0.27
N THR A 156 5.13 -10.78 0.55
CA THR A 156 5.48 -11.36 1.85
C THR A 156 6.99 -11.23 2.13
N ASP A 157 7.84 -11.49 1.14
CA ASP A 157 9.30 -11.37 1.30
C ASP A 157 9.73 -9.93 1.59
N ILE A 158 9.11 -8.94 0.93
CA ILE A 158 9.34 -7.52 1.22
C ILE A 158 8.92 -7.18 2.65
N LEU A 159 7.75 -7.67 3.09
CA LEU A 159 7.27 -7.44 4.44
C LEU A 159 8.14 -8.14 5.49
N LEU A 160 8.81 -9.24 5.16
CA LEU A 160 9.77 -9.93 6.04
C LEU A 160 11.19 -9.33 5.98
N ASP A 161 11.46 -8.37 5.09
CA ASP A 161 12.69 -7.60 5.11
C ASP A 161 12.53 -6.37 6.02
N CYS A 162 12.95 -6.52 7.27
CA CYS A 162 12.93 -5.44 8.24
C CYS A 162 13.83 -4.24 7.90
N GLY A 163 14.67 -4.32 6.86
CA GLY A 163 15.41 -3.18 6.33
C GLY A 163 14.50 -2.10 5.75
N HIS A 164 13.27 -2.44 5.38
CA HIS A 164 12.33 -1.53 4.73
C HIS A 164 11.50 -0.64 5.68
N TYR A 165 11.43 -0.96 6.98
CA TYR A 165 10.60 -0.22 7.94
C TYR A 165 11.20 -0.22 9.35
N ASP A 166 10.62 0.57 10.26
CA ASP A 166 10.97 0.52 11.68
C ASP A 166 10.16 -0.57 12.39
N LYS A 167 10.83 -1.48 13.11
CA LYS A 167 10.18 -2.63 13.76
C LYS A 167 9.23 -2.23 14.89
N LYS A 168 9.52 -1.11 15.57
CA LYS A 168 8.78 -0.65 16.75
C LYS A 168 7.65 0.31 16.37
N ARG A 169 7.78 1.01 15.25
CA ARG A 169 6.91 2.12 14.89
C ARG A 169 6.32 1.96 13.50
N LEU A 170 4.99 2.01 13.41
CA LEU A 170 4.25 1.84 12.15
C LEU A 170 4.60 0.53 11.42
N ASN A 171 4.97 -0.50 12.18
CA ASN A 171 5.26 -1.84 11.66
C ASN A 171 4.07 -2.36 10.83
N PRO A 172 4.29 -2.92 9.64
CA PRO A 172 3.19 -3.38 8.80
C PRO A 172 2.44 -4.57 9.38
N TRP A 173 3.13 -5.47 10.08
CA TRP A 173 2.56 -6.71 10.59
C TRP A 173 1.48 -6.51 11.63
N SER A 174 1.56 -5.46 12.45
CA SER A 174 0.48 -5.16 13.40
C SER A 174 -0.83 -4.86 12.68
N GLN A 175 -0.79 -4.15 11.55
CA GLN A 175 -1.97 -3.87 10.75
C GLN A 175 -2.46 -5.11 10.00
N LEU A 176 -1.53 -5.85 9.40
CA LEU A 176 -1.84 -7.03 8.61
C LEU A 176 -2.50 -8.12 9.48
N TRP A 177 -2.01 -8.31 10.70
CA TRP A 177 -2.57 -9.31 11.61
C TRP A 177 -3.80 -8.82 12.37
N VAL A 178 -4.09 -7.52 12.43
CA VAL A 178 -5.40 -7.03 12.93
C VAL A 178 -6.52 -7.46 11.98
N SER A 179 -6.26 -7.50 10.67
CA SER A 179 -7.21 -7.97 9.67
C SER A 179 -7.44 -9.49 9.76
N GLU A 180 -8.70 -9.92 9.72
CA GLU A 180 -9.08 -11.34 9.68
C GLU A 180 -8.60 -12.04 8.38
N LYS A 181 -8.26 -11.27 7.35
CA LYS A 181 -7.78 -11.78 6.06
C LYS A 181 -6.31 -12.22 6.08
N GLY A 182 -5.54 -11.92 7.14
CA GLY A 182 -4.12 -12.26 7.22
C GLY A 182 -3.87 -13.78 7.17
N TRP A 183 -4.55 -14.54 8.04
CA TRP A 183 -4.37 -15.99 8.10
C TRP A 183 -4.68 -16.70 6.77
N PRO A 184 -5.85 -16.48 6.14
CA PRO A 184 -6.20 -17.16 4.91
C PRO A 184 -5.21 -16.90 3.75
N VAL A 185 -4.63 -15.69 3.65
CA VAL A 185 -3.61 -15.36 2.64
C VAL A 185 -2.35 -16.22 2.82
N PHE A 186 -1.82 -16.31 4.04
CA PHE A 186 -0.60 -17.08 4.29
C PHE A 186 -0.84 -18.59 4.24
N GLN A 187 -2.03 -19.05 4.64
CA GLN A 187 -2.46 -20.45 4.44
C GLN A 187 -2.51 -20.82 2.96
N SER A 188 -3.07 -19.95 2.11
CA SER A 188 -3.11 -20.17 0.65
C SER A 188 -1.69 -20.25 0.06
N LEU A 189 -0.77 -19.42 0.55
CA LEU A 189 0.62 -19.38 0.10
C LEU A 189 1.40 -20.65 0.48
N TYR A 190 1.38 -21.02 1.77
CA TYR A 190 2.25 -22.07 2.32
C TYR A 190 1.59 -23.44 2.41
N GLN A 191 0.25 -23.51 2.44
CA GLN A 191 -0.51 -24.74 2.60
C GLN A 191 0.02 -25.57 3.79
N THR A 192 0.28 -26.86 3.60
CA THR A 192 0.84 -27.78 4.61
C THR A 192 2.38 -27.86 4.58
N GLN A 193 3.07 -26.95 3.90
CA GLN A 193 4.54 -26.94 3.84
C GLN A 193 5.14 -26.37 5.12
N PHE A 194 5.26 -27.19 6.16
CA PHE A 194 5.74 -26.76 7.49
C PHE A 194 7.13 -26.12 7.47
N ASP A 195 8.06 -26.61 6.65
CA ASP A 195 9.38 -25.96 6.47
C ASP A 195 9.28 -24.50 6.00
N CYS A 196 8.26 -24.17 5.20
CA CYS A 196 7.99 -22.81 4.74
C CYS A 196 7.37 -21.96 5.86
N TRP A 197 6.48 -22.56 6.66
CA TRP A 197 5.91 -21.93 7.83
C TRP A 197 6.95 -21.60 8.90
N ASP A 198 7.86 -22.53 9.19
CA ASP A 198 8.94 -22.32 10.17
C ASP A 198 9.81 -21.13 9.76
N LYS A 199 10.28 -21.12 8.50
CA LYS A 199 11.05 -19.99 7.94
C LYS A 199 10.28 -18.67 7.97
N PHE A 200 8.98 -18.71 7.70
CA PHE A 200 8.11 -17.53 7.76
C PHE A 200 8.02 -17.00 9.19
N ILE A 201 7.73 -17.87 10.16
CA ILE A 201 7.56 -17.55 11.57
C ILE A 201 8.86 -16.99 12.15
N ASP A 202 10.01 -17.63 11.86
CA ASP A 202 11.32 -17.18 12.34
C ASP A 202 11.65 -15.77 11.84
N LYS A 203 11.43 -15.50 10.54
CA LYS A 203 11.62 -14.16 9.98
C LYS A 203 10.64 -13.16 10.57
N LEU A 204 9.39 -13.56 10.77
CA LEU A 204 8.35 -12.70 11.33
C LEU A 204 8.68 -12.30 12.77
N GLN A 205 9.17 -13.24 13.59
CA GLN A 205 9.67 -12.96 14.94
C GLN A 205 10.79 -11.93 14.93
N CYS A 206 11.69 -11.99 13.95
CA CYS A 206 12.72 -10.99 13.78
C CYS A 206 12.17 -9.62 13.34
N CYS A 207 11.01 -9.56 12.70
CA CYS A 207 10.41 -8.35 12.15
C CYS A 207 9.52 -7.58 13.13
N VAL A 208 8.96 -8.25 14.14
CA VAL A 208 7.98 -7.64 15.06
C VAL A 208 8.55 -7.50 16.47
N HIS A 209 8.19 -6.42 17.15
CA HIS A 209 8.64 -6.20 18.52
C HIS A 209 7.88 -7.05 19.54
N ASP A 210 6.56 -7.18 19.35
CA ASP A 210 5.69 -8.02 20.18
C ASP A 210 5.09 -9.12 19.29
N PHE A 211 5.62 -10.34 19.44
CA PHE A 211 5.17 -11.51 18.68
C PHE A 211 4.00 -12.24 19.36
N ALA A 212 3.71 -12.00 20.64
CA ALA A 212 2.76 -12.80 21.40
C ALA A 212 1.33 -12.69 20.84
N ALA A 213 0.92 -11.48 20.44
CA ALA A 213 -0.37 -11.26 19.81
C ALA A 213 -0.50 -11.98 18.46
N ILE A 214 0.59 -12.05 17.69
CA ILE A 214 0.63 -12.69 16.37
C ILE A 214 0.67 -14.21 16.52
N SER A 215 1.47 -14.73 17.44
CA SER A 215 1.59 -16.17 17.70
C SER A 215 0.27 -16.78 18.14
N SER A 216 -0.52 -16.08 18.96
CA SER A 216 -1.86 -16.53 19.33
C SER A 216 -2.79 -16.69 18.12
N LYS A 217 -2.71 -15.77 17.15
CA LYS A 217 -3.51 -15.85 15.91
C LYS A 217 -3.02 -16.97 14.99
N LEU A 218 -1.71 -17.13 14.84
CA LEU A 218 -1.12 -18.23 14.08
C LEU A 218 -1.55 -19.59 14.65
N LEU A 219 -1.44 -19.77 15.97
CA LEU A 219 -1.86 -21.00 16.64
C LEU A 219 -3.34 -21.31 16.39
N LYS A 220 -4.23 -20.31 16.53
CA LYS A 220 -5.65 -20.47 16.21
C LYS A 220 -5.86 -20.90 14.77
N GLY A 221 -5.11 -20.30 13.84
CA GLY A 221 -5.09 -20.67 12.43
C GLY A 221 -4.76 -22.15 12.20
N PHE A 222 -3.65 -22.63 12.75
CA PHE A 222 -3.24 -24.03 12.64
C PHE A 222 -4.24 -25.00 13.28
N GLN A 223 -5.08 -24.51 14.19
CA GLN A 223 -6.11 -25.30 14.85
C GLN A 223 -7.45 -25.31 14.11
N THR A 224 -7.63 -24.50 13.06
CA THR A 224 -8.90 -24.50 12.33
C THR A 224 -9.13 -25.80 11.59
N THR A 225 -10.40 -26.16 11.42
CA THR A 225 -10.79 -27.38 10.72
C THR A 225 -10.31 -27.34 9.27
N GLU A 226 -10.39 -26.17 8.62
CA GLU A 226 -9.93 -25.98 7.23
C GLU A 226 -8.44 -26.22 7.07
N PHE A 227 -7.61 -25.96 8.09
CA PHE A 227 -6.18 -26.29 8.02
C PHE A 227 -5.92 -27.78 8.22
N ARG A 228 -6.69 -28.43 9.10
CA ARG A 228 -6.56 -29.87 9.41
C ARG A 228 -7.03 -30.78 8.28
N GLU A 229 -7.86 -30.26 7.38
CA GLU A 229 -8.43 -30.98 6.24
C GLU A 229 -7.63 -30.82 4.93
N LEU A 230 -6.55 -30.02 4.91
CA LEU A 230 -5.60 -29.86 3.79
C LEU A 230 -4.52 -30.94 3.76
#